data_AF-A0A260W8B2-F1
#
_entry.id   AF-A0A260W8B2-F1
#
_cell.length_a   1.000
_cell.length_b   1.000
_cell.length_c   1.000
_cell.angle_alpha   90.00
_cell.angle_beta   90.00
_cell.angle_gamma   90.00
#
_symmetry.space_group_name_H-M   'P 1'
#
loop_
_entity.id
_entity.type
_entity.pdbx_description
1 polymer ?
#
loop_
_entity_poly.entity_id
_entity_poly.type
_entity_poly.pdbx_seq_one_letter_code
_entity_poly.pdbx_strand_id
1 'polypeptide(L)'
;MPTWGWFVVALVLIDAAVLAAWLLARKRPGKRTDSTKPPAPLASTGVLWADIEPTLRTLKHEGNSLAAIKLLRSRTGLPLREAKEAVDRL
;
A
#
# COMPACT_ATOMS: atom_id res chain seq x y z
N MET A 1 32.81 -10.92 -28.23
CA MET A 1 31.58 -10.14 -28.49
C MET A 1 30.81 -10.03 -27.17
N PRO A 2 30.77 -8.88 -26.48
CA PRO A 2 30.17 -8.80 -25.15
C PRO A 2 28.64 -8.83 -25.28
N THR A 3 28.02 -9.92 -24.85
CA THR A 3 26.55 -10.15 -24.88
C THR A 3 25.78 -9.37 -23.80
N TRP A 4 26.46 -8.54 -23.01
CA TRP A 4 25.89 -7.75 -21.91
C TRP A 4 24.76 -6.81 -22.35
N GLY A 5 24.83 -6.28 -23.58
CA GLY A 5 23.78 -5.40 -24.10
C GLY A 5 22.40 -6.06 -24.17
N TRP A 6 22.34 -7.38 -24.44
CA TRP A 6 21.08 -8.09 -24.55
C TRP A 6 20.44 -8.37 -23.18
N PHE A 7 21.25 -8.58 -22.14
CA PHE A 7 20.74 -8.71 -20.76
C PHE A 7 20.08 -7.42 -20.27
N VAL A 8 20.66 -6.26 -20.59
CA VAL A 8 20.05 -4.97 -20.25
C VAL A 8 18.73 -4.79 -20.99
N VAL A 9 18.67 -5.13 -22.28
CA VAL A 9 17.43 -5.07 -23.06
C VAL A 9 16.37 -6.05 -22.54
N ALA A 10 16.77 -7.27 -22.19
CA ALA A 10 15.88 -8.29 -21.62
C ALA A 10 15.34 -7.84 -20.25
N LEU A 11 16.19 -7.27 -19.39
CA LEU A 11 15.79 -6.78 -18.07
C LEU A 11 14.81 -5.59 -18.19
N VAL A 12 15.07 -4.65 -19.10
CA VAL A 12 14.16 -3.53 -19.39
C VAL A 12 12.82 -4.02 -19.95
N LEU A 13 12.81 -5.03 -20.83
CA LEU A 13 11.58 -5.62 -21.37
C LEU A 13 10.76 -6.33 -20.28
N ILE A 14 11.42 -7.06 -19.39
CA ILE A 14 10.76 -7.75 -18.27
C ILE A 14 10.15 -6.72 -17.32
N ASP A 15 10.89 -5.68 -16.95
CA ASP A 15 10.41 -4.64 -16.04
C ASP A 15 9.22 -3.87 -16.64
N ALA A 16 9.32 -3.50 -17.94
CA ALA A 16 8.22 -2.88 -18.67
C ALA A 16 6.96 -3.78 -18.73
N ALA A 17 7.12 -5.09 -18.91
CA ALA A 17 6.01 -6.04 -18.89
C ALA A 17 5.37 -6.17 -17.50
N VAL A 18 6.17 -6.19 -16.43
CA VAL A 18 5.69 -6.22 -15.04
C VAL A 18 4.95 -4.93 -14.69
N LEU A 19 5.48 -3.77 -15.10
CA LEU A 19 4.83 -2.47 -14.92
C LEU A 19 3.52 -2.40 -15.69
N ALA A 20 3.47 -2.87 -16.93
CA ALA A 20 2.24 -2.92 -17.73
C ALA A 20 1.19 -3.85 -17.11
N ALA A 21 1.60 -5.03 -16.62
CA ALA A 21 0.73 -5.96 -15.92
C ALA A 21 0.19 -5.38 -14.60
N TRP A 22 1.03 -4.70 -13.81
CA TRP A 22 0.63 -4.03 -12.58
C TRP A 22 -0.32 -2.86 -12.87
N LEU A 23 -0.06 -2.08 -13.92
CA LEU A 23 -0.89 -0.96 -14.34
C LEU A 23 -2.27 -1.43 -14.83
N LEU A 24 -2.33 -2.56 -15.55
CA LEU A 24 -3.59 -3.16 -16.00
C LEU A 24 -4.38 -3.74 -14.81
N ALA A 25 -3.69 -4.32 -13.82
CA ALA A 25 -4.30 -4.78 -12.57
C ALA A 25 -4.77 -3.63 -11.66
N ARG A 26 -4.20 -2.43 -11.80
CA ARG A 26 -4.62 -1.21 -11.08
C ARG A 26 -5.99 -0.68 -11.51
N LYS A 27 -6.49 -1.12 -12.68
CA LYS A 27 -7.77 -0.72 -13.27
C LYS A 27 -8.93 -1.65 -12.90
N ARG A 28 -9.04 -2.05 -11.63
CA ARG A 28 -10.27 -2.66 -11.08
C ARG A 28 -11.12 -1.59 -10.39
N PRO A 29 -12.09 -0.96 -11.07
CA PRO A 29 -13.07 -0.11 -10.42
C PRO A 29 -14.14 -1.00 -9.76
N GLY A 30 -14.55 -0.64 -8.54
CA GLY A 30 -15.82 -1.07 -7.97
C GLY A 30 -15.72 -1.94 -6.72
N LYS A 31 -15.64 -1.29 -5.55
CA LYS A 31 -16.75 -1.28 -4.59
C LYS A 31 -16.74 0.08 -3.88
N ARG A 32 -17.63 0.98 -4.30
CA ARG A 32 -18.13 2.02 -3.40
C ARG A 32 -18.97 1.28 -2.37
N THR A 33 -18.44 1.13 -1.16
CA THR A 33 -19.28 0.78 -0.02
C THR A 33 -19.65 2.09 0.66
N ASP A 34 -20.76 2.64 0.22
CA ASP A 34 -21.66 3.36 1.11
C ASP A 34 -22.18 2.32 2.10
N SER A 35 -21.67 2.35 3.34
CA SER A 35 -22.28 1.68 4.49
C SER A 35 -21.80 2.38 5.76
N THR A 36 -22.50 3.46 6.10
CA THR A 36 -23.09 3.69 7.41
C THR A 36 -22.56 2.83 8.58
N LYS A 37 -21.64 3.41 9.35
CA LYS A 37 -21.48 3.46 10.83
C LYS A 37 -21.90 2.22 11.69
N PRO A 38 -21.08 1.85 12.69
CA PRO A 38 -21.49 2.07 14.10
C PRO A 38 -20.51 2.99 14.87
N PRO A 39 -21.00 3.75 15.88
CA PRO A 39 -20.15 4.54 16.78
C PRO A 39 -19.44 3.66 17.82
N ALA A 40 -18.19 4.03 18.13
CA ALA A 40 -17.40 3.69 19.33
C ALA A 40 -16.79 2.27 19.42
N PRO A 41 -15.55 2.12 19.93
CA PRO A 41 -14.84 3.01 20.85
C PRO A 41 -13.62 3.68 20.20
N LEU A 42 -13.62 5.02 20.18
CA LEU A 42 -12.46 5.83 19.77
C LEU A 42 -11.18 5.54 20.60
N ALA A 43 -11.30 4.83 21.72
CA ALA A 43 -10.18 4.40 22.55
C ALA A 43 -9.39 3.20 21.99
N SER A 44 -10.04 2.23 21.31
CA SER A 44 -9.36 1.00 20.86
C SER A 44 -8.57 1.20 19.57
N THR A 45 -9.01 2.10 18.69
CA THR A 45 -8.25 2.46 17.48
C THR A 45 -6.98 3.20 17.81
N GLY A 46 -6.99 4.10 18.80
CA GLY A 46 -5.82 4.86 19.22
C GLY A 46 -4.70 3.98 19.80
N VAL A 47 -5.06 3.02 20.65
CA VAL A 47 -4.08 2.06 21.22
C VAL A 47 -3.50 1.16 20.13
N LEU A 48 -4.35 0.63 19.23
CA LEU A 48 -3.89 -0.18 18.10
C LEU A 48 -2.99 0.62 17.13
N TRP A 49 -3.25 1.93 16.99
CA TRP A 49 -2.45 2.85 16.16
C TRP A 49 -1.06 3.05 16.72
N ALA A 50 -0.96 3.31 18.03
CA ALA A 50 0.32 3.53 18.71
C ALA A 50 1.21 2.27 18.63
N ASP A 51 0.61 1.08 18.68
CA ASP A 51 1.34 -0.19 18.49
C ASP A 51 1.90 -0.37 17.07
N ILE A 52 1.15 0.01 16.04
CA ILE A 52 1.56 -0.18 14.63
C ILE A 52 2.34 1.01 14.05
N GLU A 53 2.24 2.20 14.63
CA GLU A 53 2.97 3.41 14.24
C GLU A 53 4.47 3.18 13.99
N PRO A 54 5.25 2.55 14.91
CA PRO A 54 6.67 2.33 14.68
C PRO A 54 6.90 1.46 13.43
N THR A 55 6.08 0.44 13.22
CA THR A 55 6.15 -0.41 12.02
C THR A 55 5.80 0.38 10.75
N LEU A 56 4.79 1.25 10.80
CA LEU A 56 4.41 2.11 9.67
C LEU A 56 5.53 3.08 9.31
N ARG A 57 6.20 3.66 10.30
CA ARG A 57 7.33 4.59 10.11
C ARG A 57 8.53 3.88 9.49
N THR A 58 8.88 2.68 9.95
CA THR A 58 9.93 1.85 9.34
C THR A 58 9.59 1.51 7.89
N LEU A 59 8.37 1.01 7.63
CA LEU A 59 7.93 0.68 6.27
C LEU A 59 7.91 1.90 5.35
N LYS A 60 7.56 3.09 5.87
CA LYS A 60 7.62 4.35 5.10
C LYS A 60 9.07 4.72 4.76
N HIS A 61 9.99 4.57 5.71
CA HIS A 61 11.40 4.88 5.53
C HIS A 61 12.10 3.90 4.56
N GLU A 62 11.63 2.66 4.50
CA GLU A 62 12.04 1.65 3.51
C GLU A 62 11.41 1.87 2.12
N GLY A 63 10.58 2.92 1.95
CA GLY A 63 9.87 3.20 0.70
C GLY A 63 8.67 2.29 0.43
N ASN A 64 8.27 1.48 1.42
CA ASN A 64 7.22 0.47 1.32
C ASN A 64 5.89 0.94 1.92
N SER A 65 5.46 2.16 1.56
CA SER A 65 4.21 2.77 2.03
C SER A 65 2.97 1.91 1.73
N LEU A 66 3.03 1.06 0.70
CA LEU A 66 1.95 0.14 0.36
C LEU A 66 1.77 -0.97 1.40
N ALA A 67 2.87 -1.49 1.95
CA ALA A 67 2.83 -2.47 3.03
C ALA A 67 2.29 -1.84 4.31
N ALA A 68 2.69 -0.59 4.61
CA ALA A 68 2.17 0.18 5.74
C ALA A 68 0.63 0.32 5.66
N ILE A 69 0.12 0.75 4.49
CA ILE A 69 -1.32 0.89 4.25
C ILE A 69 -2.05 -0.45 4.36
N LYS A 70 -1.47 -1.55 3.85
CA LYS A 70 -2.05 -2.89 3.97
C LYS A 70 -2.15 -3.35 5.43
N LEU A 71 -1.09 -3.16 6.21
CA LEU A 71 -1.03 -3.58 7.61
C LEU A 71 -2.05 -2.79 8.43
N LEU A 72 -2.10 -1.47 8.21
CA LEU A 72 -3.08 -0.60 8.82
C LEU A 72 -4.51 -1.03 8.49
N ARG A 73 -4.81 -1.29 7.22
CA ARG A 73 -6.14 -1.74 6.75
C ARG A 73 -6.55 -3.08 7.35
N SER A 74 -5.64 -4.04 7.42
CA SER A 74 -5.92 -5.36 7.98
C SER A 74 -6.20 -5.33 9.48
N ARG A 75 -5.63 -4.35 10.20
CA ARG A 75 -5.79 -4.22 11.66
C ARG A 75 -6.98 -3.35 12.06
N THR A 76 -7.24 -2.29 11.31
CA THR A 76 -8.27 -1.29 11.64
C THR A 76 -9.55 -1.42 10.82
N GLY A 77 -9.51 -2.13 9.70
CA GLY A 77 -10.63 -2.19 8.74
C GLY A 77 -10.89 -0.89 7.99
N LEU A 78 -10.01 0.12 8.13
CA LEU A 78 -10.22 1.45 7.57
C LEU A 78 -10.29 1.46 6.04
N PRO A 79 -11.01 2.42 5.43
CA PRO A 79 -11.00 2.58 4.00
C PRO A 79 -9.59 2.96 3.50
N LEU A 80 -9.26 2.52 2.29
CA LEU A 80 -7.93 2.72 1.68
C LEU A 80 -7.49 4.20 1.69
N ARG A 81 -8.45 5.11 1.57
CA ARG A 81 -8.22 6.56 1.53
C ARG A 81 -7.73 7.08 2.88
N GLU A 82 -8.42 6.74 3.97
CA GLU A 82 -8.03 7.13 5.33
C GLU A 82 -6.73 6.43 5.76
N ALA A 83 -6.55 5.16 5.40
CA ALA A 83 -5.31 4.44 5.68
C ALA A 83 -4.10 5.08 4.97
N LYS A 84 -4.27 5.51 3.71
CA LYS A 84 -3.24 6.24 2.98
C LYS A 84 -2.94 7.58 3.63
N GLU A 85 -3.97 8.37 3.91
CA GLU A 85 -3.82 9.72 4.45
C GLU A 85 -3.15 9.72 5.82
N ALA A 86 -3.37 8.68 6.64
CA ALA A 86 -2.69 8.54 7.90
C ALA A 86 -1.21 8.10 7.77
N VAL A 87 -0.88 7.25 6.78
CA VAL A 87 0.52 6.91 6.47
C VAL A 87 1.26 8.09 5.84
N ASP A 88 0.56 8.90 5.03
CA ASP A 88 1.12 10.11 4.43
C ASP A 88 1.43 11.17 5.51
N ARG A 89 0.61 11.28 6.56
CA ARG A 89 0.81 12.20 7.70
C ARG A 89 1.95 11.82 8.67
N LEU A 90 2.44 10.57 8.65
CA LEU A 90 3.50 10.06 9.54
C LEU A 90 4.91 10.57 9.20
#